data_AF-A0AB32WZ11-F1
#
_entry.id   AF-A0AB32WZ11-F1
#
_cell.length_a   1.000
_cell.length_b   1.000
_cell.length_c   1.000
_cell.angle_alpha   90.00
_cell.angle_beta   90.00
_cell.angle_gamma   90.00
#
_symmetry.space_group_name_H-M   'P 1'
#
loop_
_entity.id
_entity.type
_entity.pdbx_description
1 polymer ?
#
loop_
_entity_poly.entity_id
_entity_poly.type
_entity_poly.pdbx_seq_one_letter_code
_entity_poly.pdbx_strand_id
1 'polypeptide(L)'
;MSSFLQSFLDPKKSWLAALHMKALSTRLRKYGLRYDDLYDPYYDLDIKEALNRLPREIVDARNQRLKRAMDLSMKHKYLPKDLQAMQTPFRSYLQDMLALVKKERAEREALGALPLYQRTIP
;
A
#
# COMPACT_ATOMS: atom_id res chain seq x y z
N MET A 1 16.71 -4.13 -10.74
CA MET A 1 17.81 -3.69 -9.85
C MET A 1 18.92 -4.73 -9.92
N SER A 2 20.19 -4.35 -9.78
CA SER A 2 21.28 -5.33 -9.81
C SER A 2 21.16 -6.31 -8.64
N SER A 3 21.45 -7.59 -8.87
CA SER A 3 21.38 -8.65 -7.85
C SER A 3 22.22 -8.33 -6.60
N PHE A 4 23.29 -7.56 -6.78
CA PHE A 4 24.17 -7.11 -5.71
C PHE A 4 23.44 -6.13 -4.77
N LEU A 5 22.81 -5.07 -5.29
CA LEU A 5 22.06 -4.10 -4.47
C LEU A 5 20.87 -4.74 -3.74
N GLN A 6 20.21 -5.70 -4.38
CA GLN A 6 19.11 -6.45 -3.76
C GLN A 6 19.58 -7.16 -2.48
N SER A 7 20.78 -7.75 -2.51
CA SER A 7 21.34 -8.43 -1.34
C SER A 7 21.62 -7.52 -0.14
N PHE A 8 21.89 -6.23 -0.35
CA PHE A 8 22.10 -5.24 0.72
C PHE A 8 20.80 -4.63 1.26
N LEU A 9 19.70 -4.73 0.50
CA LEU A 9 18.40 -4.16 0.84
C LEU A 9 17.40 -5.22 1.34
N ASP A 10 17.68 -6.50 1.08
CA ASP A 10 16.88 -7.61 1.56
C ASP A 10 16.91 -7.68 3.10
N PRO A 11 15.75 -7.64 3.81
CA PRO A 11 15.70 -7.68 5.26
C PRO A 11 16.18 -9.03 5.85
N LYS A 12 16.32 -10.06 5.02
CA LYS A 12 16.90 -11.36 5.44
C LYS A 12 18.42 -11.34 5.47
N LYS A 13 19.06 -10.46 4.69
CA LYS A 13 20.52 -10.41 4.51
C LYS A 13 21.13 -9.17 5.16
N SER A 14 20.37 -8.09 5.29
CA SER A 14 20.81 -6.82 5.85
C SER A 14 20.11 -6.51 7.18
N TRP A 15 20.91 -6.30 8.23
CA TRP A 15 20.41 -5.96 9.57
C TRP A 15 19.65 -4.63 9.60
N LEU A 16 20.15 -3.61 8.88
CA LEU A 16 19.48 -2.30 8.80
C LEU A 16 18.10 -2.42 8.15
N ALA A 17 17.99 -3.19 7.07
CA ALA A 17 16.71 -3.46 6.42
C ALA A 17 15.76 -4.25 7.32
N ALA A 18 16.27 -5.20 8.11
CA ALA A 18 15.49 -5.94 9.10
C ALA A 18 14.93 -5.02 10.21
N LEU A 19 15.75 -4.12 10.73
CA LEU A 19 15.33 -3.12 11.73
C LEU A 19 14.26 -2.19 11.16
N HIS A 20 14.45 -1.71 9.93
CA HIS A 20 13.49 -0.86 9.24
C HIS A 20 12.14 -1.57 9.05
N MET A 21 12.15 -2.80 8.54
CA MET A 21 10.95 -3.61 8.38
C MET A 21 10.24 -3.86 9.72
N LYS A 22 11.01 -4.14 10.79
CA LYS A 22 10.46 -4.33 12.15
C LYS A 22 9.81 -3.06 12.68
N ALA A 23 10.42 -1.90 12.47
CA ALA A 23 9.87 -0.61 12.86
C ALA A 23 8.56 -0.30 12.13
N LEU A 24 8.52 -0.51 10.80
CA LEU A 24 7.31 -0.35 9.99
C LEU A 24 6.20 -1.30 10.44
N SER A 25 6.52 -2.59 10.61
CA SER A 25 5.56 -3.59 11.10
C SER A 25 4.95 -3.18 12.42
N THR A 26 5.78 -2.75 13.38
CA THR A 26 5.33 -2.33 14.70
C THR A 26 4.38 -1.14 14.63
N ARG A 27 4.71 -0.13 13.81
CA ARG A 27 3.87 1.07 13.63
C ARG A 27 2.54 0.75 12.97
N LEU A 28 2.54 -0.06 11.91
CA LEU A 28 1.33 -0.47 11.20
C LEU A 28 0.39 -1.31 12.09
N ARG A 29 0.95 -2.25 12.87
CA ARG A 29 0.16 -3.08 13.79
C ARG A 29 -0.52 -2.26 14.87
N LYS A 30 0.14 -1.22 15.42
CA LYS A 30 -0.46 -0.32 16.43
C LYS A 30 -1.77 0.33 15.96
N TYR A 31 -1.87 0.66 14.68
CA TYR A 31 -3.08 1.26 14.08
C TYR A 31 -3.97 0.25 13.35
N GLY A 32 -3.52 -0.99 13.20
CA GLY A 32 -4.26 -2.04 12.49
C GLY A 32 -4.39 -1.79 10.99
N LEU A 33 -3.35 -1.20 10.38
CA LEU A 33 -3.28 -0.91 8.96
C LEU A 33 -2.39 -1.92 8.24
N ARG A 34 -2.66 -2.11 6.95
CA ARG A 34 -1.74 -2.75 6.00
C ARG A 34 -0.92 -1.68 5.29
N TYR A 35 0.23 -2.07 4.77
CA TYR A 35 1.11 -1.18 4.03
C TYR A 35 0.41 -0.60 2.78
N ASP A 36 -0.34 -1.45 2.06
CA ASP A 36 -1.12 -1.06 0.89
C ASP A 36 -2.23 -0.03 1.20
N ASP A 37 -2.67 0.09 2.46
CA ASP A 37 -3.69 1.06 2.86
C ASP A 37 -3.15 2.51 2.82
N LEU A 38 -1.82 2.69 2.87
CA LEU A 38 -1.16 4.01 2.87
C LEU A 38 -1.12 4.68 1.49
N TYR A 39 -1.46 3.93 0.42
CA TYR A 39 -1.44 4.41 -0.95
C TYR A 39 -2.67 5.28 -1.24
N ASP A 40 -2.50 6.59 -1.35
CA ASP A 40 -3.60 7.54 -1.54
C ASP A 40 -4.09 7.58 -3.01
N PRO A 41 -5.39 7.30 -3.29
CA PRO A 41 -5.96 7.41 -4.63
C PRO A 41 -5.95 8.83 -5.22
N TYR A 42 -5.82 9.88 -4.41
CA TYR A 42 -5.68 11.26 -4.91
C TYR A 42 -4.23 11.64 -5.24
N TYR A 43 -3.26 10.89 -4.74
CA TYR A 43 -1.85 11.13 -5.01
C TYR A 43 -1.45 10.60 -6.40
N ASP A 44 -1.71 9.31 -6.64
CA ASP A 44 -1.46 8.64 -7.92
C ASP A 44 -2.79 8.09 -8.48
N LEU A 45 -3.16 8.53 -9.67
CA LEU A 45 -4.40 8.13 -10.32
C LEU A 45 -4.39 6.64 -10.70
N ASP A 46 -3.22 6.04 -10.89
CA ASP A 46 -3.08 4.61 -11.13
C ASP A 46 -3.56 3.80 -9.92
N ILE A 47 -3.39 4.32 -8.70
CA ILE A 47 -3.91 3.71 -7.47
C ILE A 47 -5.44 3.76 -7.46
N LYS A 48 -6.02 4.90 -7.86
CA LYS A 48 -7.47 5.06 -7.95
C LYS A 48 -8.05 4.03 -8.94
N GLU A 49 -7.45 3.90 -10.11
CA GLU A 49 -7.87 2.93 -11.11
C GLU A 49 -7.71 1.48 -10.62
N ALA A 50 -6.58 1.15 -9.99
CA ALA A 50 -6.36 -0.17 -9.42
C ALA A 50 -7.40 -0.50 -8.32
N LEU A 51 -7.80 0.47 -7.50
CA LEU A 51 -8.85 0.26 -6.49
C LEU A 51 -10.24 0.10 -7.11
N ASN A 52 -10.54 0.78 -8.21
CA ASN A 52 -11.82 0.64 -8.92
C ASN A 52 -11.99 -0.76 -9.52
N ARG A 53 -10.89 -1.41 -9.91
CA ARG A 53 -10.88 -2.76 -10.50
C ARG A 53 -10.91 -3.88 -9.45
N LEU A 54 -10.57 -3.58 -8.20
CA LEU A 54 -10.54 -4.59 -7.14
C LEU A 54 -11.97 -4.99 -6.70
N PRO A 55 -12.16 -6.23 -6.22
CA PRO A 55 -13.41 -6.67 -5.61
C PRO A 55 -13.84 -5.74 -4.48
N ARG A 56 -15.15 -5.49 -4.40
CA ARG A 56 -15.74 -4.54 -3.45
C ARG A 56 -15.43 -4.92 -2.00
N GLU A 57 -15.41 -6.20 -1.67
CA GLU A 57 -15.13 -6.70 -0.32
C GLU A 57 -13.74 -6.28 0.17
N ILE A 58 -12.75 -6.26 -0.73
CA ILE A 58 -11.37 -5.85 -0.42
C ILE A 58 -11.32 -4.34 -0.16
N VAL A 59 -12.01 -3.56 -1.00
CA VAL A 59 -12.09 -2.10 -0.87
C VAL A 59 -12.84 -1.70 0.41
N ASP A 60 -13.94 -2.37 0.72
CA ASP A 60 -14.70 -2.13 1.95
C ASP A 60 -13.88 -2.50 3.20
N ALA A 61 -13.16 -3.62 3.17
CA ALA A 61 -12.24 -3.99 4.24
C ALA A 61 -11.08 -2.98 4.42
N ARG A 62 -10.55 -2.43 3.32
CA ARG A 62 -9.58 -1.32 3.36
C ARG A 62 -10.19 -0.08 4.04
N ASN A 63 -11.38 0.32 3.62
CA ASN A 63 -12.06 1.49 4.16
C ASN A 63 -12.36 1.35 5.66
N GLN A 64 -12.74 0.15 6.12
CA GLN A 64 -12.91 -0.14 7.54
C GLN A 64 -11.61 0.00 8.34
N ARG A 65 -10.48 -0.49 7.81
CA ARG A 65 -9.16 -0.33 8.45
C ARG A 65 -8.76 1.14 8.56
N LEU A 66 -8.94 1.90 7.50
CA LEU A 66 -8.65 3.34 7.47
C LEU A 66 -9.52 4.12 8.47
N LYS A 67 -10.83 3.87 8.49
CA LYS A 67 -11.75 4.49 9.47
C LYS A 67 -11.34 4.18 10.91
N ARG A 68 -11.03 2.92 11.21
CA ARG A 68 -10.55 2.52 12.54
C ARG A 68 -9.24 3.20 12.91
N ALA A 69 -8.28 3.28 11.99
CA ALA A 69 -7.01 3.94 12.24
C ALA A 69 -7.17 5.44 12.51
N MET A 70 -8.05 6.11 11.75
CA MET A 70 -8.39 7.52 11.97
C MET A 70 -9.06 7.74 13.33
N ASP A 71 -10.00 6.88 13.73
CA ASP A 71 -10.64 6.93 15.06
C ASP A 71 -9.62 6.75 16.20
N LEU A 72 -8.74 5.75 16.10
CA LEU A 72 -7.66 5.52 17.06
C LEU A 72 -6.70 6.70 17.14
N SER A 73 -6.34 7.27 15.98
CA SER A 73 -5.49 8.45 15.89
C SER A 73 -6.12 9.66 16.58
N MET A 74 -7.40 9.94 16.29
CA MET A 74 -8.16 11.03 16.91
C MET A 74 -8.25 10.86 18.43
N LYS A 75 -8.41 9.63 18.91
CA LYS A 75 -8.48 9.31 20.35
C LYS A 75 -7.11 9.27 21.04
N HIS A 76 -6.02 9.44 20.31
CA HIS A 76 -4.65 9.21 20.78
C HIS A 76 -4.48 7.84 21.49
N LYS A 77 -5.14 6.81 20.95
CA LYS A 77 -5.09 5.43 21.47
C LYS A 77 -4.58 4.48 20.40
N TYR A 78 -4.07 3.33 20.84
CA TYR A 78 -3.65 2.25 19.95
C TYR A 78 -4.60 1.06 20.04
N LEU A 79 -4.52 0.19 19.03
CA LEU A 79 -5.26 -1.05 19.01
C LEU A 79 -4.86 -1.94 20.21
N PRO A 80 -5.78 -2.70 20.84
CA PRO A 80 -5.44 -3.66 21.89
C PRO A 80 -4.37 -4.67 21.45
N LYS A 81 -3.51 -5.12 22.37
CA LYS A 81 -2.37 -5.99 22.07
C LYS A 81 -2.78 -7.30 21.38
N ASP A 82 -3.92 -7.88 21.76
CA ASP A 82 -4.43 -9.13 21.16
C ASP A 82 -4.76 -8.94 19.68
N LEU A 83 -5.44 -7.84 19.36
CA LEU A 83 -5.76 -7.47 17.99
C LEU A 83 -4.51 -7.05 17.20
N GLN A 84 -3.49 -6.45 17.84
CA GLN A 84 -2.20 -6.15 17.20
C GLN A 84 -1.46 -7.42 16.78
N ALA A 85 -1.52 -8.49 17.59
CA ALA A 85 -0.88 -9.76 17.26
C ALA A 85 -1.51 -10.44 16.03
N MET A 86 -2.82 -10.27 15.84
CA MET A 86 -3.57 -10.78 14.67
C MET A 86 -3.33 -9.98 13.38
N GLN A 87 -2.68 -8.82 13.43
CA GLN A 87 -2.49 -7.97 12.25
C GLN A 87 -1.45 -8.51 11.27
N THR A 88 -1.77 -8.39 9.99
CA THR A 88 -0.96 -8.82 8.84
C THR A 88 -0.56 -7.62 7.97
N PRO A 89 0.39 -6.77 8.42
CA PRO A 89 0.66 -5.46 7.79
C PRO A 89 1.20 -5.56 6.36
N PHE A 90 1.97 -6.61 6.03
CA PHE A 90 2.58 -6.79 4.71
C PHE A 90 1.82 -7.75 3.77
N ARG A 91 0.57 -8.10 4.10
CA ARG A 91 -0.27 -8.88 3.19
C ARG A 91 -0.84 -7.96 2.11
N SER A 92 -0.18 -7.94 0.95
CA SER A 92 -0.58 -7.10 -0.18
C SER A 92 -1.93 -7.52 -0.77
N TYR A 93 -2.65 -6.53 -1.28
CA TYR A 93 -3.87 -6.72 -2.08
C TYR A 93 -3.91 -5.78 -3.30
N LEU A 94 -3.06 -4.75 -3.34
CA LEU A 94 -3.08 -3.71 -4.37
C LEU A 94 -1.95 -3.86 -5.41
N GLN A 95 -0.79 -4.38 -5.00
CA GLN A 95 0.44 -4.34 -5.80
C GLN A 95 0.29 -4.99 -7.18
N ASP A 96 -0.36 -6.15 -7.27
CA ASP A 96 -0.51 -6.88 -8.54
C ASP A 96 -1.42 -6.11 -9.53
N MET A 97 -2.53 -5.57 -9.03
CA MET A 97 -3.44 -4.76 -9.85
C MET A 97 -2.80 -3.44 -10.26
N LEU A 98 -2.03 -2.81 -9.37
CA LEU A 98 -1.29 -1.59 -9.68
C LEU A 98 -0.21 -1.82 -10.74
N ALA A 99 0.51 -2.95 -10.67
CA ALA A 99 1.48 -3.33 -11.69
C ALA A 99 0.84 -3.56 -13.06
N LEU A 100 -0.34 -4.17 -13.10
CA LEU A 100 -1.13 -4.35 -14.33
C LEU A 100 -1.52 -2.99 -14.93
N VAL A 101 -2.13 -2.10 -14.15
CA VAL A 101 -2.55 -0.76 -14.60
C VAL A 101 -1.37 0.05 -15.14
N LYS A 102 -0.22 0.00 -14.45
CA LYS A 102 1.01 0.68 -14.90
C LYS A 102 1.54 0.12 -16.20
N LYS A 103 1.46 -1.19 -16.40
CA LYS A 103 1.89 -1.85 -17.64
C LYS A 103 0.98 -1.46 -18.81
N GLU A 104 -0.34 -1.48 -18.62
CA GLU A 104 -1.31 -1.05 -19.63
C GLU A 104 -1.11 0.42 -20.02
N ARG A 105 -0.86 1.29 -19.04
CA ARG A 105 -0.57 2.71 -19.28
C ARG A 105 0.70 2.89 -20.11
N ALA A 106 1.78 2.19 -19.75
CA ALA A 106 3.06 2.26 -20.46
C ALA A 106 2.97 1.72 -21.90
N GLU A 107 2.24 0.63 -22.12
CA GLU A 107 1.97 0.09 -23.46
C GLU A 107 1.20 1.10 -24.31
N ARG A 108 0.14 1.68 -23.76
CA ARG A 108 -0.68 2.68 -24.46
C ARG A 108 0.11 3.93 -24.83
N GLU A 109 0.96 4.40 -23.92
CA GLU A 109 1.86 5.53 -24.15
C GLU A 109 2.89 5.22 -25.24
N ALA A 110 3.47 4.01 -25.23
CA ALA A 110 4.39 3.55 -26.28
C ALA A 110 3.73 3.47 -27.67
N LEU A 111 2.43 3.18 -27.73
CA LEU A 111 1.63 3.20 -28.95
C LEU A 111 1.19 4.61 -29.39
N GLY A 112 1.54 5.65 -28.62
CA GLY A 112 1.20 7.04 -28.93
C GLY A 112 -0.28 7.43 -28.68
N ALA A 113 -1.03 6.60 -27.95
CA ALA A 113 -2.41 6.88 -27.63
C ALA A 113 -2.57 7.87 -26.46
N LEU A 114 -3.67 8.61 -26.44
CA LEU A 114 -4.01 9.55 -25.36
C LEU A 114 -4.23 8.82 -24.02
N PRO A 115 -3.87 9.44 -22.89
CA PRO A 115 -4.06 8.85 -21.56
C PRO A 115 -5.55 8.68 -21.21
N LEU A 116 -5.89 7.62 -20.48
CA LEU A 116 -7.27 7.31 -20.09
C LEU A 116 -7.82 8.23 -19.01
N TYR A 117 -6.95 8.72 -18.13
CA TYR A 117 -7.27 9.67 -17.08
C TYR A 117 -6.10 10.65 -16.91
N GLN A 118 -6.42 11.87 -16.53
CA GLN A 118 -5.45 12.93 -16.27
C GLN A 118 -5.78 13.62 -14.95
N ARG A 119 -4.75 14.14 -14.28
CA ARG A 119 -4.92 14.95 -13.07
C ARG A 119 -5.45 16.32 -13.49
N THR A 120 -6.45 16.82 -12.76
CA THR A 120 -6.89 18.20 -12.93
C THR A 120 -5.80 19.17 -12.48
N ILE A 121 -5.60 20.24 -13.23
CA ILE A 121 -4.70 21.34 -12.84
C ILE A 121 -5.41 22.10 -11.70
N PRO A 122 -4.76 22.28 -10.52
CA PRO A 122 -5.34 23.00 -9.41
C PRO A 122 -5.54 24.49 -9.72
#